data_AF-A0A843CHI1-F1
#
_entry.id   AF-A0A843CHI1-F1
#
_cell.length_a   1.000
_cell.length_b   1.000
_cell.length_c   1.000
_cell.angle_alpha   90.00
_cell.angle_beta   90.00
_cell.angle_gamma   90.00
#
_symmetry.space_group_name_H-M   'P 1'
#
loop_
_entity.id
_entity.type
_entity.pdbx_description
1 polymer ?
#
loop_
_entity_poly.entity_id
_entity_poly.type
_entity_poly.pdbx_seq_one_letter_code
_entity_poly.pdbx_strand_id
1 'polypeptide(L)'
;HATDMFELKYFSHWNSAGVKPYVTYTQSGGRNYVQENIAVSWCEGLVCNLDPLKQIEKLEYSMMYDDAGSNWGHRDTILNPHATHVSIGLSYDSHNFYYVQHFETNLMNWQEFILSQDGLLTISGNLPKGYEINSITIFEDPKTEFVSADELKTRNPFIEKSYDQGKLVGILVEKPSALTFYQECASGKITLSSRGENQCMRYETYELQSNGDKVKITADISNWLSDNKIKTIYVNLSDGNKDII
;
A
#
# COMPACT_ATOMS: atom_id res chain seq x y z
N HIS A 1 0.82 -7.53 -12.68
CA HIS A 1 2.19 -7.69 -12.16
C HIS A 1 2.85 -9.00 -12.61
N ALA A 2 2.22 -10.18 -12.43
CA ALA A 2 2.80 -11.46 -12.89
C ALA A 2 3.27 -11.44 -14.36
N THR A 3 2.44 -10.94 -15.29
CA THR A 3 2.80 -10.76 -16.70
C THR A 3 4.00 -9.83 -16.91
N ASP A 4 4.06 -8.72 -16.17
CA ASP A 4 5.16 -7.73 -16.26
C ASP A 4 6.49 -8.37 -15.88
N MET A 5 6.52 -9.10 -14.75
CA MET A 5 7.68 -9.89 -14.32
C MET A 5 8.08 -10.96 -15.33
N PHE A 6 7.09 -11.67 -15.90
CA PHE A 6 7.33 -12.74 -16.87
C PHE A 6 7.91 -12.22 -18.20
N GLU A 7 7.29 -11.19 -18.79
CA GLU A 7 7.70 -10.66 -20.09
C GLU A 7 9.08 -9.99 -20.03
N LEU A 8 9.37 -9.27 -18.92
CA LEU A 8 10.63 -8.56 -18.73
C LEU A 8 11.68 -9.37 -17.95
N LYS A 9 11.32 -10.57 -17.49
CA LYS A 9 12.18 -11.55 -16.82
C LYS A 9 12.87 -11.00 -15.58
N TYR A 10 12.15 -10.27 -14.73
CA TYR A 10 12.64 -9.75 -13.45
C TYR A 10 11.82 -10.33 -12.28
N PHE A 11 12.28 -10.15 -11.05
CA PHE A 11 11.53 -10.51 -9.84
C PHE A 11 11.68 -9.38 -8.81
N SER A 12 10.63 -8.58 -8.65
CA SER A 12 10.60 -7.41 -7.76
C SER A 12 9.14 -7.06 -7.42
N HIS A 13 8.92 -6.43 -6.27
CA HIS A 13 7.65 -5.79 -5.93
C HIS A 13 7.38 -4.51 -6.73
N TRP A 14 8.42 -3.94 -7.34
CA TRP A 14 8.29 -2.80 -8.23
C TRP A 14 8.02 -3.28 -9.65
N ASN A 15 7.06 -2.65 -10.32
CA ASN A 15 6.75 -2.95 -11.71
C ASN A 15 7.64 -2.14 -12.69
N SER A 16 7.50 -2.39 -13.99
CA SER A 16 8.22 -1.68 -15.06
C SER A 16 7.82 -0.20 -15.21
N ALA A 17 6.67 0.21 -14.66
CA ALA A 17 6.33 1.62 -14.48
C ALA A 17 7.04 2.24 -13.26
N GLY A 18 7.83 1.45 -12.53
CA GLY A 18 8.61 1.83 -11.38
C GLY A 18 7.77 2.32 -10.21
N VAL A 19 6.63 1.65 -10.00
CA VAL A 19 5.75 1.88 -8.86
C VAL A 19 5.52 0.60 -8.07
N LYS A 20 5.24 0.77 -6.78
CA LYS A 20 4.97 -0.32 -5.83
C LYS A 20 3.55 -0.88 -5.97
N PRO A 21 3.22 -2.01 -5.30
CA PRO A 21 1.95 -2.70 -5.49
C PRO A 21 0.71 -1.85 -5.18
N TYR A 22 0.71 -1.06 -4.10
CA TYR A 22 -0.44 -0.22 -3.72
C TYR A 22 -0.73 0.90 -4.74
N VAL A 23 0.28 1.41 -5.44
CA VAL A 23 0.08 2.38 -6.51
C VAL A 23 -0.61 1.72 -7.70
N THR A 24 -0.12 0.54 -8.10
CA THR A 24 -0.71 -0.25 -9.19
C THR A 24 -2.16 -0.62 -8.88
N TYR A 25 -2.43 -1.06 -7.65
CA TYR A 25 -3.78 -1.36 -7.16
C TYR A 25 -4.70 -0.14 -7.26
N THR A 26 -4.23 1.03 -6.80
CA THR A 26 -5.00 2.28 -6.85
C THR A 26 -5.27 2.75 -8.28
N GLN A 27 -4.27 2.70 -9.15
CA GLN A 27 -4.41 3.03 -10.57
C GLN A 27 -5.40 2.10 -11.30
N SER A 28 -5.51 0.85 -10.85
CA SER A 28 -6.45 -0.14 -11.37
C SER A 28 -7.87 -0.01 -10.79
N GLY A 29 -8.12 0.99 -9.95
CA GLY A 29 -9.44 1.26 -9.34
C GLY A 29 -9.60 0.79 -7.90
N GLY A 30 -8.59 0.11 -7.32
CA GLY A 30 -8.57 -0.25 -5.91
C GLY A 30 -8.56 0.99 -5.00
N ARG A 31 -9.21 0.92 -3.83
CA ARG A 31 -9.36 2.08 -2.92
C ARG A 31 -9.14 1.79 -1.45
N ASN A 32 -8.94 0.53 -1.11
CA ASN A 32 -8.64 0.09 0.26
C ASN A 32 -7.15 -0.29 0.39
N TYR A 33 -6.82 -1.00 1.45
CA TYR A 33 -5.46 -1.45 1.72
C TYR A 33 -5.15 -2.77 1.00
N VAL A 34 -3.92 -2.90 0.48
CA VAL A 34 -3.44 -4.10 -0.23
C VAL A 34 -2.03 -4.47 0.21
N GLN A 35 -1.79 -5.76 0.35
CA GLN A 35 -0.47 -6.36 0.54
C GLN A 35 -0.19 -7.35 -0.58
N GLU A 36 1.05 -7.40 -1.06
CA GLU A 36 1.46 -8.28 -2.15
C GLU A 36 2.46 -9.33 -1.67
N ASN A 37 2.19 -10.59 -2.01
CA ASN A 37 3.20 -11.63 -2.07
C ASN A 37 3.54 -11.93 -3.53
N ILE A 38 4.82 -12.16 -3.80
CA ILE A 38 5.30 -12.63 -5.10
C ILE A 38 6.17 -13.87 -4.91
N ALA A 39 6.01 -14.83 -5.80
CA ALA A 39 6.81 -16.04 -5.84
C ALA A 39 7.12 -16.42 -7.28
N VAL A 40 8.26 -17.08 -7.48
CA VAL A 40 8.72 -17.51 -8.80
C VAL A 40 9.36 -18.89 -8.71
N SER A 41 9.18 -19.71 -9.74
CA SER A 41 9.97 -20.92 -9.97
C SER A 41 10.45 -20.92 -11.41
N TRP A 42 11.67 -21.42 -11.63
CA TRP A 42 12.21 -21.62 -12.97
C TRP A 42 12.89 -22.98 -13.10
N CYS A 43 13.12 -23.40 -14.34
CA CYS A 43 13.82 -24.61 -14.72
C CYS A 43 14.90 -24.29 -15.76
N GLU A 44 16.14 -24.72 -15.48
CA GLU A 44 17.33 -24.42 -16.31
C GLU A 44 17.69 -25.55 -17.28
N GLY A 45 16.91 -26.63 -17.32
CA GLY A 45 17.15 -27.78 -18.20
C GLY A 45 16.76 -27.53 -19.66
N LEU A 46 17.33 -28.31 -20.59
CA LEU A 46 16.96 -28.28 -22.01
C LEU A 46 15.52 -28.75 -22.27
N VAL A 47 14.96 -29.55 -21.35
CA VAL A 47 13.58 -30.03 -21.39
C VAL A 47 12.95 -29.74 -20.04
N CYS A 48 12.12 -28.71 -20.00
CA CYS A 48 11.32 -28.33 -18.85
C CYS A 48 9.83 -28.50 -19.15
N ASN A 49 9.07 -28.90 -18.14
CA ASN A 49 7.62 -28.93 -18.18
C ASN A 49 7.09 -28.62 -16.79
N LEU A 50 7.10 -27.33 -16.43
CA LEU A 50 6.53 -26.87 -15.17
C LEU A 50 5.02 -27.05 -15.19
N ASP A 51 4.52 -27.95 -14.33
CA ASP A 51 3.10 -28.09 -14.06
C ASP A 51 2.63 -26.93 -13.17
N PRO A 52 1.73 -26.05 -13.66
CA PRO A 52 1.32 -24.85 -12.95
C PRO A 52 0.65 -25.16 -11.60
N LEU A 53 -0.14 -26.23 -11.50
CA LEU A 53 -0.82 -26.57 -10.24
C LEU A 53 0.18 -27.02 -9.17
N LYS A 54 1.21 -27.78 -9.57
CA LYS A 54 2.31 -28.15 -8.67
C LYS A 54 3.15 -26.94 -8.28
N GLN A 55 3.33 -25.97 -9.17
CA GLN A 55 4.05 -24.74 -8.82
C GLN A 55 3.26 -23.92 -7.79
N ILE A 56 1.94 -23.81 -7.93
CA ILE A 56 1.09 -23.13 -6.92
C ILE A 56 1.24 -23.82 -5.57
N GLU A 57 1.05 -25.14 -5.49
CA GLU A 57 1.16 -25.89 -4.23
C GLU A 57 2.53 -25.70 -3.57
N LYS A 58 3.61 -25.85 -4.35
CA LYS A 58 4.99 -25.70 -3.86
C LYS A 58 5.27 -24.27 -3.38
N LEU A 59 4.91 -23.26 -4.16
CA LEU A 59 5.20 -21.86 -3.84
C LEU A 59 4.34 -21.38 -2.66
N GLU A 60 3.08 -21.78 -2.59
CA GLU A 60 2.20 -21.48 -1.45
C GLU A 60 2.76 -22.11 -0.16
N TYR A 61 3.16 -23.39 -0.21
CA TYR A 61 3.78 -24.06 0.92
C TYR A 61 5.04 -23.32 1.38
N SER A 62 5.90 -22.91 0.44
CA SER A 62 7.13 -22.19 0.77
C SER A 62 6.84 -20.84 1.44
N MET A 63 5.88 -20.06 0.91
CA MET A 63 5.49 -18.77 1.50
C MET A 63 4.84 -18.92 2.88
N MET A 64 4.22 -20.05 3.17
CA MET A 64 3.56 -20.31 4.46
C MET A 64 4.47 -20.93 5.52
N TYR A 65 5.34 -21.86 5.12
CA TYR A 65 6.08 -22.72 6.04
C TYR A 65 7.60 -22.54 5.97
N ASP A 66 8.14 -22.05 4.84
CA ASP A 66 9.58 -21.90 4.60
C ASP A 66 9.98 -20.43 4.35
N ASP A 67 9.34 -19.50 5.06
CA ASP A 67 9.41 -18.06 4.77
C ASP A 67 10.42 -17.26 5.62
N ALA A 68 11.29 -17.96 6.35
CA ALA A 68 12.29 -17.31 7.20
C ALA A 68 13.21 -16.35 6.42
N GLY A 69 13.46 -16.63 5.13
CA GLY A 69 14.26 -15.78 4.25
C GLY A 69 13.63 -14.42 3.91
N SER A 70 12.32 -14.28 4.14
CA SER A 70 11.56 -13.02 4.01
C SER A 70 11.06 -12.51 5.37
N ASN A 71 11.69 -12.98 6.45
CA ASN A 71 11.30 -12.64 7.83
C ASN A 71 9.81 -12.93 8.11
N TRP A 72 9.28 -14.01 7.54
CA TRP A 72 7.88 -14.43 7.65
C TRP A 72 6.85 -13.43 7.06
N GLY A 73 7.30 -12.45 6.27
CA GLY A 73 6.44 -11.42 5.70
C GLY A 73 5.37 -11.96 4.74
N HIS A 74 5.66 -13.01 3.98
CA HIS A 74 4.65 -13.63 3.10
C HIS A 74 3.61 -14.38 3.92
N ARG A 75 4.06 -15.19 4.90
CA ARG A 75 3.19 -15.92 5.82
C ARG A 75 2.25 -14.99 6.57
N ASP A 76 2.79 -13.91 7.13
CA ASP A 76 2.02 -12.96 7.93
C ASP A 76 0.98 -12.21 7.07
N THR A 77 1.30 -11.97 5.80
CA THR A 77 0.34 -11.44 4.81
C THR A 77 -0.79 -12.44 4.53
N ILE A 78 -0.48 -13.73 4.33
CA ILE A 78 -1.48 -14.78 4.07
C ILE A 78 -2.39 -15.00 5.29
N LEU A 79 -1.83 -14.91 6.49
CA LEU A 79 -2.54 -15.10 7.75
C LEU A 79 -3.20 -13.82 8.29
N ASN A 80 -3.10 -12.69 7.58
CA ASN A 80 -3.64 -11.42 8.04
C ASN A 80 -5.16 -11.57 8.29
N PRO A 81 -5.64 -11.46 9.54
CA PRO A 81 -7.05 -11.67 9.87
C PRO A 81 -7.98 -10.59 9.32
N HIS A 82 -7.41 -9.45 8.88
CA HIS A 82 -8.15 -8.36 8.28
C HIS A 82 -8.25 -8.47 6.75
N ALA A 83 -7.51 -9.41 6.13
CA ALA A 83 -7.66 -9.68 4.71
C ALA A 83 -9.06 -10.22 4.41
N THR A 84 -9.76 -9.54 3.50
CA THR A 84 -11.15 -9.85 3.15
C THR A 84 -11.26 -10.51 1.77
N HIS A 85 -10.27 -10.29 0.91
CA HIS A 85 -10.22 -10.82 -0.44
C HIS A 85 -8.78 -11.20 -0.79
N VAL A 86 -8.64 -12.13 -1.72
CA VAL A 86 -7.37 -12.46 -2.35
C VAL A 86 -7.56 -12.46 -3.87
N SER A 87 -6.68 -11.75 -4.56
CA SER A 87 -6.59 -11.68 -6.00
C SER A 87 -5.30 -12.39 -6.44
N ILE A 88 -5.40 -13.36 -7.34
CA ILE A 88 -4.27 -14.18 -7.79
C ILE A 88 -3.93 -13.88 -9.25
N GLY A 89 -2.66 -13.56 -9.50
CA GLY A 89 -2.11 -13.38 -10.83
C GLY A 89 -1.07 -14.45 -11.16
N LEU A 90 -1.19 -15.07 -12.32
CA LEU A 90 -0.27 -16.11 -12.81
C LEU A 90 0.25 -15.74 -14.20
N SER A 91 1.54 -15.98 -14.43
CA SER A 91 2.12 -15.93 -15.78
C SER A 91 3.22 -16.98 -15.88
N TYR A 92 3.15 -17.85 -16.89
CA TYR A 92 4.04 -19.00 -16.96
C TYR A 92 4.19 -19.57 -18.38
N ASP A 93 5.30 -20.28 -18.57
CA ASP A 93 5.56 -21.16 -19.71
C ASP A 93 6.13 -22.49 -19.22
N SER A 94 6.71 -23.29 -20.11
CA SER A 94 7.30 -24.59 -19.74
C SER A 94 8.53 -24.48 -18.82
N HIS A 95 9.16 -23.31 -18.73
CA HIS A 95 10.43 -23.06 -18.02
C HIS A 95 10.29 -22.10 -16.84
N ASN A 96 9.34 -21.17 -16.85
CA ASN A 96 9.19 -20.12 -15.85
C ASN A 96 7.76 -20.08 -15.34
N PHE A 97 7.59 -19.85 -14.04
CA PHE A 97 6.29 -19.69 -13.39
C PHE A 97 6.34 -18.54 -12.40
N TYR A 98 5.54 -17.51 -12.63
CA TYR A 98 5.38 -16.33 -11.78
C TYR A 98 4.01 -16.34 -11.13
N TYR A 99 4.00 -16.14 -9.82
CA TYR A 99 2.82 -16.18 -8.96
C TYR A 99 2.76 -14.93 -8.10
N VAL A 100 1.64 -14.21 -8.17
CA VAL A 100 1.39 -13.00 -7.41
C VAL A 100 0.08 -13.15 -6.65
N GLN A 101 0.08 -12.81 -5.36
CA GLN A 101 -1.11 -12.72 -4.53
C GLN A 101 -1.25 -11.28 -4.04
N HIS A 102 -2.41 -10.66 -4.25
CA HIS A 102 -2.82 -9.42 -3.60
C HIS A 102 -3.86 -9.73 -2.55
N PHE A 103 -3.52 -9.50 -1.29
CA PHE A 103 -4.44 -9.60 -0.16
C PHE A 103 -5.03 -8.22 0.12
N GLU A 104 -6.35 -8.11 0.05
CA GLU A 104 -7.06 -6.83 0.17
C GLU A 104 -7.86 -6.76 1.47
N THR A 105 -7.71 -5.65 2.19
CA THR A 105 -8.46 -5.32 3.39
C THR A 105 -9.55 -4.31 3.03
N ASN A 106 -10.62 -4.81 2.39
CA ASN A 106 -11.75 -4.02 1.88
C ASN A 106 -12.77 -3.71 2.97
N LEU A 107 -12.38 -2.84 3.91
CA LEU A 107 -13.22 -2.45 5.05
C LEU A 107 -14.15 -1.29 4.75
N MET A 108 -13.66 -0.30 3.99
CA MET A 108 -14.44 0.89 3.63
C MET A 108 -15.13 0.68 2.29
N ASN A 109 -16.44 0.95 2.25
CA ASN A 109 -17.15 1.12 0.99
C ASN A 109 -17.08 2.60 0.61
N TRP A 110 -16.18 2.95 -0.29
CA TRP A 110 -15.98 4.34 -0.72
C TRP A 110 -16.92 4.74 -1.86
N GLN A 111 -17.43 5.98 -1.83
CA GLN A 111 -18.30 6.52 -2.87
C GLN A 111 -17.69 7.69 -3.65
N GLU A 112 -16.96 8.59 -2.99
CA GLU A 112 -16.39 9.77 -3.63
C GLU A 112 -14.90 9.92 -3.34
N PHE A 113 -14.16 10.31 -4.38
CA PHE A 113 -12.77 10.77 -4.31
C PHE A 113 -12.63 11.96 -5.25
N ILE A 114 -12.78 13.16 -4.71
CA ILE A 114 -12.77 14.41 -5.49
C ILE A 114 -11.57 15.22 -5.00
N LEU A 115 -10.66 15.54 -5.92
CA LEU A 115 -9.59 16.51 -5.69
C LEU A 115 -9.85 17.71 -6.59
N SER A 116 -10.07 18.88 -6.00
CA SER A 116 -10.21 20.13 -6.74
C SER A 116 -8.85 20.64 -7.23
N GLN A 117 -8.87 21.59 -8.18
CA GLN A 117 -7.65 22.17 -8.74
C GLN A 117 -6.84 22.99 -7.73
N ASP A 118 -7.52 23.57 -6.73
CA ASP A 118 -6.93 24.30 -5.61
C ASP A 118 -6.45 23.39 -4.46
N GLY A 119 -6.66 22.08 -4.57
CA GLY A 119 -6.13 21.08 -3.64
C GLY A 119 -7.04 20.70 -2.49
N LEU A 120 -8.33 21.03 -2.56
CA LEU A 120 -9.32 20.51 -1.64
C LEU A 120 -9.67 19.06 -2.00
N LEU A 121 -9.24 18.14 -1.14
CA LEU A 121 -9.61 16.72 -1.20
C LEU A 121 -10.91 16.50 -0.44
N THR A 122 -11.86 15.83 -1.10
CA THR A 122 -13.09 15.31 -0.50
C THR A 122 -13.17 13.81 -0.74
N ILE A 123 -13.20 13.03 0.34
CA ILE A 123 -13.44 11.59 0.27
C ILE A 123 -14.65 11.20 1.12
N SER A 124 -15.51 10.31 0.63
CA SER A 124 -16.69 9.86 1.36
C SER A 124 -16.94 8.37 1.21
N GLY A 125 -17.44 7.75 2.27
CA GLY A 125 -17.56 6.30 2.40
C GLY A 125 -18.52 5.88 3.51
N ASN A 126 -18.72 4.56 3.63
CA ASN A 126 -19.32 3.93 4.80
C ASN A 126 -18.24 3.29 5.66
N LEU A 127 -18.18 3.70 6.93
CA LEU A 127 -17.34 3.16 7.96
C LEU A 127 -17.99 1.90 8.56
N PRO A 128 -17.30 0.74 8.57
CA PRO A 128 -17.85 -0.47 9.14
C PRO A 128 -18.07 -0.33 10.65
N LYS A 129 -19.08 -1.05 11.16
CA LYS A 129 -19.40 -1.03 12.60
C LYS A 129 -18.22 -1.52 13.42
N GLY A 130 -17.89 -0.78 14.49
CA GLY A 130 -16.80 -1.12 15.40
C GLY A 130 -15.45 -0.57 14.97
N TYR A 131 -15.41 0.19 13.88
CA TYR A 131 -14.23 0.91 13.43
C TYR A 131 -14.41 2.42 13.62
N GLU A 132 -13.29 3.10 13.81
CA GLU A 132 -13.17 4.55 13.90
C GLU A 132 -12.03 5.03 13.01
N ILE A 133 -12.12 6.25 12.49
CA ILE A 133 -10.99 6.87 11.78
C ILE A 133 -9.95 7.26 12.83
N ASN A 134 -8.76 6.69 12.75
CA ASN A 134 -7.70 6.92 13.72
C ASN A 134 -6.80 8.09 13.30
N SER A 135 -6.31 8.04 12.08
CA SER A 135 -5.39 9.02 11.53
C SER A 135 -5.41 8.98 10.01
N ILE A 136 -5.01 10.08 9.38
CA ILE A 136 -4.83 10.11 7.94
C ILE A 136 -3.38 10.50 7.65
N THR A 137 -2.61 9.60 7.07
CA THR A 137 -1.18 9.79 6.85
C THR A 137 -0.86 9.93 5.38
N ILE A 138 0.10 10.80 5.07
CA ILE A 138 0.52 11.09 3.69
C ILE A 138 1.94 10.60 3.51
N PHE A 139 2.08 9.66 2.58
CA PHE A 139 3.35 9.09 2.18
C PHE A 139 3.75 9.57 0.78
N GLU A 140 5.05 9.55 0.54
CA GLU A 140 5.67 10.00 -0.69
C GLU A 140 6.57 8.91 -1.27
N ASP A 141 6.39 8.64 -2.55
CA ASP A 141 7.27 7.81 -3.35
C ASP A 141 7.90 8.62 -4.49
N PRO A 142 9.12 8.26 -4.93
CA PRO A 142 9.67 8.83 -6.15
C PRO A 142 8.75 8.51 -7.33
N LYS A 143 8.53 9.49 -8.20
CA LYS A 143 7.95 9.21 -9.51
C LYS A 143 9.09 8.76 -10.42
N THR A 144 8.97 7.56 -10.97
CA THR A 144 9.88 7.09 -12.01
C THR A 144 9.08 6.94 -13.30
N GLU A 145 9.65 7.39 -14.41
CA GLU A 145 9.03 7.25 -15.73
C GLU A 145 9.76 6.11 -16.43
N PHE A 146 9.22 4.91 -16.24
CA PHE A 146 9.74 3.62 -16.71
C PHE A 146 11.07 3.17 -16.06
N VAL A 147 11.11 1.90 -15.65
CA VAL A 147 12.30 1.25 -15.09
C VAL A 147 12.63 0.05 -15.96
N SER A 148 13.87 -0.01 -16.44
CA SER A 148 14.30 -1.12 -17.30
C SER A 148 14.37 -2.44 -16.53
N ALA A 149 14.25 -3.56 -17.24
CA ALA A 149 14.39 -4.89 -16.65
C ALA A 149 15.74 -5.07 -15.94
N ASP A 150 16.82 -4.51 -16.48
CA ASP A 150 18.15 -4.59 -15.88
C ASP A 150 18.21 -3.81 -14.57
N GLU A 151 17.60 -2.63 -14.49
CA GLU A 151 17.50 -1.88 -13.24
C GLU A 151 16.68 -2.63 -12.19
N LEU A 152 15.53 -3.22 -12.57
CA LEU A 152 14.70 -4.03 -11.67
C LEU A 152 15.45 -5.23 -11.09
N LYS A 153 16.49 -5.73 -11.78
CA LYS A 153 17.31 -6.88 -11.35
C LYS A 153 18.57 -6.49 -10.59
N THR A 154 19.03 -5.24 -10.68
CA THR A 154 20.39 -4.88 -10.23
C THR A 154 20.46 -3.64 -9.35
N ARG A 155 19.44 -2.77 -9.33
CA ARG A 155 19.51 -1.46 -8.69
C ARG A 155 18.60 -1.37 -7.46
N ASN A 156 19.12 -0.84 -6.36
CA ASN A 156 18.28 -0.44 -5.23
C ASN A 156 17.38 0.76 -5.61
N PRO A 157 16.13 0.80 -5.14
CA PRO A 157 15.50 -0.13 -4.18
C PRO A 157 14.82 -1.36 -4.82
N PHE A 158 14.95 -1.58 -6.14
CA PHE A 158 14.15 -2.59 -6.85
C PHE A 158 14.54 -4.04 -6.54
N ILE A 159 15.78 -4.29 -6.14
CA ILE A 159 16.25 -5.63 -5.76
C ILE A 159 15.91 -6.00 -4.31
N GLU A 160 15.29 -5.08 -3.57
CA GLU A 160 14.84 -5.37 -2.21
C GLU A 160 13.70 -6.38 -2.26
N LYS A 161 13.77 -7.40 -1.39
CA LYS A 161 12.75 -8.47 -1.27
C LYS A 161 11.49 -8.00 -0.53
N SER A 162 11.36 -6.70 -0.29
CA SER A 162 10.31 -6.07 0.48
C SER A 162 10.06 -4.68 -0.08
N TYR A 163 8.90 -4.09 0.26
CA TYR A 163 8.59 -2.71 -0.02
C TYR A 163 7.98 -2.05 1.22
N ASP A 164 8.22 -0.74 1.37
CA ASP A 164 7.59 0.08 2.40
C ASP A 164 6.41 0.90 1.82
N GLN A 165 5.68 1.61 2.69
CA GLN A 165 4.58 2.51 2.31
C GLN A 165 5.06 3.83 1.67
N GLY A 166 6.37 4.01 1.50
CA GLY A 166 7.01 5.25 1.09
C GLY A 166 7.56 6.04 2.28
N LYS A 167 7.97 7.29 2.02
CA LYS A 167 8.41 8.22 3.06
C LYS A 167 7.22 8.95 3.65
N LEU A 168 6.99 8.84 4.96
CA LEU A 168 5.99 9.67 5.64
C LEU A 168 6.37 11.16 5.52
N VAL A 169 5.48 11.97 4.96
CA VAL A 169 5.72 13.42 4.71
C VAL A 169 4.68 14.33 5.36
N GLY A 170 3.59 13.76 5.87
CA GLY A 170 2.57 14.54 6.57
C GLY A 170 1.48 13.70 7.20
N ILE A 171 0.65 14.38 7.98
CA ILE A 171 -0.53 13.82 8.63
C ILE A 171 -1.68 14.82 8.50
N LEU A 172 -2.91 14.34 8.30
CA LEU A 172 -4.11 15.14 8.51
C LEU A 172 -4.67 14.78 9.88
N VAL A 173 -4.94 15.81 10.67
CA VAL A 173 -5.57 15.69 11.99
C VAL A 173 -6.94 16.35 11.96
N GLU A 174 -7.85 15.89 12.81
CA GLU A 174 -9.21 16.45 12.82
C GLU A 174 -9.16 17.94 13.19
N LYS A 175 -10.00 18.75 12.54
CA LYS A 175 -10.05 20.17 12.85
C LYS A 175 -10.42 20.37 14.32
N PRO A 176 -9.60 21.10 15.10
CA PRO A 176 -9.85 21.26 16.52
C PRO A 176 -11.13 22.10 16.74
N SER A 177 -11.76 21.91 17.89
CA SER A 177 -12.91 22.73 18.30
C SER A 177 -12.53 24.22 18.36
N ALA A 178 -13.52 25.09 18.25
CA ALA A 178 -13.30 26.52 18.37
C ALA A 178 -12.50 26.86 19.65
N LEU A 179 -11.49 27.71 19.50
CA LEU A 179 -10.56 28.13 20.58
C LEU A 179 -9.58 27.04 21.08
N THR A 180 -9.50 25.88 20.42
CA THR A 180 -8.47 24.87 20.68
C THR A 180 -7.47 24.80 19.53
N PHE A 181 -6.24 24.39 19.84
CA PHE A 181 -5.15 24.29 18.86
C PHE A 181 -4.26 23.10 19.18
N TYR A 182 -3.63 22.55 18.15
CA TYR A 182 -2.60 21.54 18.33
C TYR A 182 -1.32 22.17 18.84
N GLN A 183 -0.67 21.52 19.81
CA GLN A 183 0.65 21.95 20.24
C GLN A 183 1.65 21.68 19.11
N GLU A 184 2.15 22.76 18.52
CA GLU A 184 3.12 22.68 17.44
C GLU A 184 4.55 22.52 17.98
N CYS A 185 5.29 21.59 17.39
CA CYS A 185 6.74 21.46 17.62
C CYS A 185 7.54 22.48 16.78
N ALA A 186 6.95 22.93 15.67
CA ALA A 186 7.41 24.04 14.83
C ALA A 186 6.22 24.54 14.01
N SER A 187 6.29 25.76 13.46
CA SER A 187 5.21 26.35 12.66
C SER A 187 4.67 25.38 11.59
N GLY A 188 3.38 25.03 11.69
CA GLY A 188 2.71 24.09 10.78
C GLY A 188 3.15 22.62 10.94
N LYS A 189 3.70 22.26 12.10
CA LYS A 189 4.16 20.90 12.42
C LYS A 189 3.76 20.45 13.82
N ILE A 190 3.35 19.18 13.95
CA ILE A 190 3.04 18.53 15.23
C ILE A 190 4.00 17.38 15.51
N THR A 191 4.15 17.02 16.79
CA THR A 191 4.89 15.83 17.19
C THR A 191 4.05 14.59 16.93
N LEU A 192 4.56 13.71 16.07
CA LEU A 192 4.07 12.36 15.91
C LEU A 192 4.98 11.41 16.67
N SER A 193 4.41 10.62 17.58
CA SER A 193 5.13 9.56 18.29
C SER A 193 4.86 8.23 17.62
N SER A 194 5.89 7.59 17.07
CA SER A 194 5.80 6.25 16.48
C SER A 194 6.94 5.38 16.97
N ARG A 195 6.61 4.21 17.53
CA ARG A 195 7.58 3.20 18.02
C ARG A 195 8.68 3.76 18.95
N GLY A 196 8.34 4.76 19.77
CA GLY A 196 9.26 5.38 20.72
C GLY A 196 10.11 6.53 20.17
N GLU A 197 9.98 6.84 18.88
CA GLU A 197 10.61 8.01 18.26
C GLU A 197 9.60 9.14 18.06
N ASN A 198 10.02 10.36 18.36
CA ASN A 198 9.24 11.57 18.14
C ASN A 198 9.73 12.28 16.87
N GLN A 199 8.83 12.51 15.93
CA GLN A 199 9.12 13.24 14.69
C GLN A 199 8.27 14.50 14.62
N CYS A 200 8.89 15.63 14.27
CA CYS A 200 8.18 16.90 14.07
C CYS A 200 7.70 16.98 12.61
N MET A 201 6.42 16.67 12.39
CA MET A 201 5.84 16.39 11.08
C MET A 201 4.88 17.47 10.64
N ARG A 202 4.88 17.83 9.35
CA ARG A 202 3.88 18.73 8.77
C ARG A 202 2.49 18.14 8.97
N TYR A 203 1.55 19.00 9.33
CA TYR A 203 0.14 18.62 9.39
C TYR A 203 -0.73 19.63 8.66
N GLU A 204 -1.88 19.14 8.22
CA GLU A 204 -3.03 19.98 7.89
C GLU A 204 -4.24 19.45 8.65
N THR A 205 -5.32 20.23 8.70
CA THR A 205 -6.55 19.78 9.35
C THR A 205 -7.57 19.26 8.36
N TYR A 206 -8.37 18.27 8.76
CA TYR A 206 -9.53 17.82 8.01
C TYR A 206 -10.83 18.05 8.78
N GLU A 207 -11.92 18.27 8.04
CA GLU A 207 -13.27 18.28 8.59
C GLU A 207 -13.91 16.90 8.42
N LEU A 208 -14.43 16.33 9.50
CA LEU A 208 -15.17 15.08 9.51
C LEU A 208 -16.67 15.36 9.65
N GLN A 209 -17.45 14.91 8.69
CA GLN A 209 -18.91 14.87 8.79
C GLN A 209 -19.35 13.42 8.87
N SER A 210 -20.11 13.07 9.90
CA SER A 210 -20.63 11.72 10.11
C SER A 210 -22.15 11.72 10.25
N ASN A 211 -22.79 10.71 9.65
CA ASN A 211 -24.23 10.44 9.82
C ASN A 211 -24.47 8.94 9.79
N GLY A 212 -24.56 8.34 10.99
CA GLY A 212 -24.56 6.88 11.13
C GLY A 212 -23.19 6.32 10.74
N ASP A 213 -23.20 5.38 9.80
CA ASP A 213 -22.00 4.76 9.22
C ASP A 213 -21.37 5.61 8.10
N LYS A 214 -22.09 6.62 7.57
CA LYS A 214 -21.56 7.48 6.51
C LYS A 214 -20.57 8.48 7.06
N VAL A 215 -19.42 8.58 6.40
CA VAL A 215 -18.38 9.55 6.71
C VAL A 215 -18.00 10.34 5.47
N LYS A 216 -17.70 11.63 5.67
CA LYS A 216 -17.13 12.51 4.66
C LYS A 216 -15.97 13.28 5.28
N ILE A 217 -14.81 13.15 4.67
CA ILE A 217 -13.59 13.86 5.05
C ILE A 217 -13.32 14.91 3.98
N THR A 218 -13.08 16.14 4.43
CA THR A 218 -12.65 17.25 3.56
C THR A 218 -11.37 17.85 4.12
N ALA A 219 -10.31 17.97 3.30
CA ALA A 219 -9.02 18.53 3.71
C ALA A 219 -8.36 19.30 2.57
N ASP A 220 -7.70 20.42 2.90
CA ASP A 220 -6.80 21.09 1.95
C ASP A 220 -5.44 20.37 1.97
N ILE A 221 -5.07 19.81 0.82
CA ILE A 221 -3.82 19.08 0.62
C ILE A 221 -2.88 19.79 -0.36
N SER A 222 -3.14 21.07 -0.69
CA SER A 222 -2.38 21.86 -1.67
C SER A 222 -0.87 21.85 -1.41
N ASN A 223 -0.46 21.82 -0.13
CA ASN A 223 0.94 21.74 0.29
C ASN A 223 1.68 20.47 -0.19
N TRP A 224 0.95 19.41 -0.57
CA TRP A 224 1.52 18.16 -1.07
C TRP A 224 1.32 17.93 -2.58
N LEU A 225 0.71 18.87 -3.31
CA LEU A 225 0.44 18.71 -4.75
C LEU A 225 1.57 19.24 -5.66
N SER A 226 2.53 19.96 -5.12
CA SER A 226 3.48 20.77 -5.91
C SER A 226 4.74 20.02 -6.39
N ASP A 227 4.88 18.73 -6.10
CA ASP A 227 6.05 17.95 -6.51
C ASP A 227 5.74 16.88 -7.55
N ASN A 228 6.72 16.58 -8.40
CA ASN A 228 6.64 15.51 -9.39
C ASN A 228 6.84 14.13 -8.73
N LYS A 229 6.15 13.87 -7.63
CA LYS A 229 6.24 12.64 -6.83
C LYS A 229 4.86 12.03 -6.65
N ILE A 230 4.83 10.76 -6.27
CA ILE A 230 3.57 10.07 -5.99
C ILE A 230 3.24 10.31 -4.51
N LYS A 231 2.02 10.76 -4.25
CA LYS A 231 1.48 10.90 -2.89
C LYS A 231 0.43 9.84 -2.65
N THR A 232 0.60 9.08 -1.58
CA THR A 232 -0.35 8.05 -1.14
C THR A 232 -0.95 8.49 0.18
N ILE A 233 -2.29 8.54 0.23
CA ILE A 233 -3.05 8.90 1.42
C ILE A 233 -3.61 7.63 2.02
N TYR A 234 -3.24 7.34 3.26
CA TYR A 234 -3.80 6.22 4.03
C TYR A 234 -4.75 6.79 5.07
N VAL A 235 -6.01 6.35 5.02
CA VAL A 235 -6.99 6.56 6.09
C VAL A 235 -6.89 5.35 7.00
N ASN A 236 -6.14 5.49 8.09
CA ASN A 236 -5.93 4.40 9.04
C ASN A 236 -7.14 4.29 9.93
N LEU A 237 -7.64 3.07 10.08
CA LEU A 237 -8.76 2.79 10.97
C LEU A 237 -8.23 2.24 12.30
N SER A 238 -9.03 2.36 13.35
CA SER A 238 -8.84 1.61 14.58
C SER A 238 -10.05 0.75 14.86
N ASP A 239 -9.83 -0.50 15.25
CA ASP A 239 -10.92 -1.39 15.67
C ASP A 239 -11.34 -1.14 17.12
N GLY A 240 -12.26 -1.96 17.64
CA GLY A 240 -12.74 -1.88 19.01
C GLY A 240 -11.66 -2.15 20.08
N ASN A 241 -10.54 -2.78 19.72
CA ASN A 241 -9.39 -3.00 20.60
C ASN A 241 -8.35 -1.88 20.48
N LYS A 242 -8.61 -0.87 19.63
CA LYS A 242 -7.70 0.22 19.28
C LYS A 242 -6.45 -0.24 18.52
N ASP A 243 -6.51 -1.41 17.89
CA ASP A 243 -5.49 -1.85 16.94
C ASP A 243 -5.66 -1.06 15.64
N ILE A 244 -4.56 -0.51 15.12
CA ILE A 244 -4.54 0.29 13.89
C ILE A 244 -4.45 -0.65 12.69
N ILE A 245 -5.33 -0.43 11.72
CA ILE A 245 -5.49 -1.22 10.49
C ILE A 245 -5.38 -0.29 9.27
#